data_AF-A0A6M0JC36-F1
#
_entry.id   AF-A0A6M0JC36-F1
#
_cell.length_a   1.000
_cell.length_b   1.000
_cell.length_c   1.000
_cell.angle_alpha   90.00
_cell.angle_beta   90.00
_cell.angle_gamma   90.00
#
_symmetry.space_group_name_H-M   'P 1'
#
loop_
_entity.id
_entity.type
_entity.pdbx_description
1 polymer ?
#
loop_
_entity_poly.entity_id
_entity_poly.type
_entity_poly.pdbx_seq_one_letter_code
_entity_poly.pdbx_strand_id
1 'polypeptide(L)'
;MSELSDKLEYILDWLQSTNLEFVDCYNPGLSHQQIDEITKDLPFKLSDEVYELYQWRNGIADLGFNNYYPLIKFLFPEQLYSSVPIEFYSLQNAVNSYKSIGEATNYDDVYWNQKWFLIGQYETKRSLYIVGDLNPSPVYLWDVGCLDDSLRVYKSLTSMISVIAECCELGLYQVIPDKYGEEDDMIIRIDEDKLEIEKEIYRKYNS
;
A
#
# COMPACT_ATOMS: atom_id res chain seq x y z
N MET A 1 -4.01 -13.79 -16.28
CA MET A 1 -3.82 -12.75 -15.26
C MET A 1 -4.58 -13.20 -14.03
N SER A 2 -4.10 -12.85 -12.84
CA SER A 2 -4.75 -13.15 -11.56
C SER A 2 -5.83 -12.11 -11.25
N GLU A 3 -6.67 -12.38 -10.26
CA GLU A 3 -7.65 -11.41 -9.75
C GLU A 3 -6.99 -10.11 -9.28
N LEU A 4 -5.86 -10.21 -8.56
CA LEU A 4 -5.10 -9.04 -8.10
C LEU A 4 -4.61 -8.20 -9.28
N SER A 5 -3.99 -8.81 -10.29
CA SER A 5 -3.49 -8.10 -11.47
C SER A 5 -4.62 -7.40 -12.23
N ASP A 6 -5.76 -8.08 -12.42
CA ASP A 6 -6.92 -7.50 -13.10
C ASP A 6 -7.46 -6.28 -12.34
N LYS A 7 -7.49 -6.33 -11.00
CA LYS A 7 -7.96 -5.22 -10.16
C LYS A 7 -6.95 -4.07 -10.08
N LEU A 8 -5.65 -4.36 -10.08
CA LEU A 8 -4.60 -3.34 -10.15
C LEU A 8 -4.67 -2.54 -11.45
N GLU A 9 -4.88 -3.21 -12.59
CA GLU A 9 -5.04 -2.51 -13.87
C GLU A 9 -6.36 -1.76 -13.98
N TYR A 10 -7.45 -2.30 -13.44
CA TYR A 10 -8.68 -1.54 -13.33
C TYR A 10 -8.49 -0.23 -12.55
N ILE A 11 -7.80 -0.30 -11.40
CA ILE A 11 -7.48 0.89 -10.59
C ILE A 11 -6.63 1.86 -11.40
N LEU A 12 -5.61 1.38 -12.12
CA LEU A 12 -4.77 2.24 -12.96
C LEU A 12 -5.58 2.94 -14.06
N ASP A 13 -6.46 2.22 -14.75
CA ASP A 13 -7.34 2.78 -15.77
C ASP A 13 -8.31 3.81 -15.18
N TRP A 14 -8.87 3.51 -13.99
CA TRP A 14 -9.72 4.46 -13.27
C TRP A 14 -8.95 5.74 -12.93
N LEU A 15 -7.72 5.62 -12.45
CA LEU A 15 -6.85 6.76 -12.15
C LEU A 15 -6.51 7.56 -13.41
N GLN A 16 -6.19 6.90 -14.53
CA GLN A 16 -5.98 7.55 -15.83
C GLN A 16 -7.21 8.33 -16.32
N SER A 17 -8.41 7.87 -15.95
CA SER A 17 -9.67 8.54 -16.30
C SER A 17 -9.94 9.79 -15.44
N THR A 18 -9.34 9.88 -14.26
CA THR A 18 -9.30 11.13 -13.51
C THR A 18 -8.33 12.07 -14.22
N ASN A 19 -8.71 13.32 -14.52
CA ASN A 19 -7.86 14.31 -15.20
C ASN A 19 -6.64 14.77 -14.37
N LEU A 20 -6.09 13.86 -13.57
CA LEU A 20 -5.03 14.08 -12.63
C LEU A 20 -3.75 13.55 -13.27
N GLU A 21 -2.69 14.37 -13.27
CA GLU A 21 -1.36 14.00 -13.79
C GLU A 21 -0.64 13.03 -12.85
N PHE A 22 -1.27 11.89 -12.61
CA PHE A 22 -0.92 10.93 -11.58
C PHE A 22 -0.08 9.77 -12.13
N VAL A 23 -0.38 9.35 -13.35
CA VAL A 23 0.08 8.07 -13.93
C VAL A 23 1.60 7.95 -13.99
N ASP A 24 2.31 9.06 -14.08
CA ASP A 24 3.77 9.13 -14.20
C ASP A 24 4.52 9.04 -12.86
N CYS A 25 3.80 8.85 -11.74
CA CYS A 25 4.39 8.86 -10.40
C CYS A 25 4.92 7.50 -9.92
N TYR A 26 4.69 6.41 -10.66
CA TYR A 26 5.14 5.08 -10.27
C TYR A 26 6.36 4.63 -11.06
N ASN A 27 7.29 3.97 -10.38
CA ASN A 27 8.37 3.29 -11.08
C ASN A 27 7.82 2.15 -11.94
N PRO A 28 8.42 1.89 -13.11
CA PRO A 28 8.09 0.72 -13.91
C PRO A 28 8.14 -0.57 -13.08
N GLY A 29 7.22 -1.48 -13.38
CA GLY A 29 7.20 -2.80 -12.75
C GLY A 29 8.48 -3.60 -12.99
N LEU A 30 8.80 -4.47 -12.05
CA LEU A 30 9.98 -5.35 -12.11
C LEU A 30 9.64 -6.66 -12.84
N SER A 31 10.64 -7.28 -13.45
CA SER A 31 10.54 -8.69 -13.84
C SER A 31 10.68 -9.60 -12.63
N HIS A 32 10.16 -10.83 -12.73
CA HIS A 32 10.31 -11.84 -11.68
C HIS A 32 11.77 -12.05 -11.27
N GLN A 33 12.69 -12.11 -12.24
CA GLN A 33 14.12 -12.26 -11.99
C GLN A 33 14.72 -11.07 -11.23
N GLN A 34 14.25 -9.85 -11.49
CA GLN A 34 14.70 -8.68 -10.73
C GLN A 34 14.21 -8.75 -9.28
N ILE A 35 12.97 -9.20 -9.05
CA ILE A 35 12.42 -9.38 -7.70
C ILE A 35 13.22 -10.45 -6.95
N ASP A 36 13.49 -11.61 -7.58
CA ASP A 36 14.32 -12.67 -7.01
C ASP A 36 15.69 -12.14 -6.59
N GLU A 37 16.37 -11.39 -7.46
CA GLU A 37 17.71 -10.86 -7.20
C GLU A 37 17.71 -9.83 -6.05
N ILE A 38 16.71 -8.96 -5.97
CA ILE A 38 16.59 -7.96 -4.90
C ILE A 38 16.28 -8.63 -3.56
N THR A 39 15.49 -9.70 -3.57
CA THR A 39 14.97 -10.36 -2.36
C THR A 39 15.79 -11.58 -1.92
N LYS A 40 16.83 -11.96 -2.66
CA LYS A 40 17.64 -13.17 -2.43
C LYS A 40 18.20 -13.33 -1.02
N ASP A 41 18.47 -12.22 -0.33
CA ASP A 41 19.06 -12.21 1.00
C ASP A 41 18.01 -12.17 2.13
N LEU A 42 16.71 -12.12 1.81
CA LEU A 42 15.66 -12.19 2.81
C LEU A 42 15.60 -13.59 3.42
N PRO A 43 15.36 -13.73 4.74
CA PRO A 43 15.29 -15.03 5.40
C PRO A 43 13.95 -15.76 5.20
N PHE A 44 13.09 -15.26 4.31
CA PHE A 44 11.77 -15.78 3.99
C PHE A 44 11.44 -15.50 2.52
N LYS A 45 10.41 -16.18 2.00
CA LYS A 45 9.87 -15.92 0.66
C LYS A 45 8.69 -14.96 0.72
N LEU A 46 8.60 -14.08 -0.26
CA LEU A 46 7.41 -13.24 -0.46
C LEU A 46 6.31 -14.04 -1.16
N SER A 47 5.04 -13.67 -0.93
CA SER A 47 3.89 -14.32 -1.57
C SER A 47 3.79 -13.98 -3.06
N ASP A 48 3.05 -14.79 -3.82
CA ASP A 48 2.84 -14.53 -5.26
C ASP A 48 2.17 -13.16 -5.48
N GLU A 49 1.25 -12.76 -4.60
CA GLU A 49 0.60 -11.45 -4.63
C GLU A 49 1.60 -10.28 -4.51
N VAL A 50 2.68 -10.45 -3.75
CA VAL A 50 3.72 -9.42 -3.62
C VAL A 50 4.56 -9.33 -4.89
N TYR A 51 4.85 -10.47 -5.53
CA TYR A 51 5.46 -10.46 -6.85
C TYR A 51 4.58 -9.70 -7.83
N GLU A 52 3.30 -10.02 -7.91
CA GLU A 52 2.36 -9.34 -8.82
C GLU A 52 2.29 -7.83 -8.57
N LEU A 53 2.25 -7.39 -7.30
CA LEU A 53 2.26 -5.97 -6.95
C LEU A 53 3.51 -5.26 -7.49
N TYR A 54 4.70 -5.83 -7.28
CA TYR A 54 5.97 -5.24 -7.73
C TYR A 54 6.23 -5.42 -9.23
N GLN A 55 5.63 -6.43 -9.87
CA GLN A 55 5.60 -6.57 -11.33
C GLN A 55 4.66 -5.55 -11.98
N TRP A 56 3.61 -5.13 -11.29
CA TRP A 56 2.74 -4.06 -11.73
C TRP A 56 3.44 -2.70 -11.64
N ARG A 57 3.89 -2.29 -10.45
CA ARG A 57 4.66 -1.04 -10.23
C ARG A 57 5.63 -1.19 -9.07
N ASN A 58 6.82 -0.61 -9.20
CA ASN A 58 7.90 -0.75 -8.21
C ASN A 58 7.96 0.43 -7.22
N GLY A 59 6.86 0.66 -6.50
CA GLY A 59 6.75 1.83 -5.64
C GLY A 59 6.66 3.14 -6.42
N ILE A 60 6.70 4.24 -5.69
CA ILE A 60 6.65 5.60 -6.24
C ILE A 60 8.03 6.00 -6.77
N ALA A 61 8.05 6.75 -7.87
CA ALA A 61 9.25 7.38 -8.40
C ALA A 61 9.74 8.43 -7.40
N ASP A 62 11.05 8.44 -7.12
CA ASP A 62 11.66 9.50 -6.30
C ASP A 62 11.66 10.81 -7.13
N LEU A 63 10.56 11.55 -6.99
CA LEU A 63 10.37 12.84 -7.66
C LEU A 63 10.85 14.01 -6.76
N GLY A 64 11.51 13.73 -5.62
CA GLY A 64 11.99 14.73 -4.67
C GLY A 64 10.94 15.25 -3.68
N PHE A 65 11.39 16.09 -2.74
CA PHE A 65 10.71 16.48 -1.49
C PHE A 65 9.36 17.22 -1.61
N ASN A 66 8.90 17.59 -2.81
CA ASN A 66 7.70 18.42 -2.99
C ASN A 66 6.57 17.75 -3.77
N ASN A 67 6.70 16.46 -4.07
CA ASN A 67 5.79 15.77 -4.97
C ASN A 67 4.81 14.87 -4.20
N TYR A 68 3.93 15.51 -3.43
CA TYR A 68 2.83 14.85 -2.72
C TYR A 68 1.76 14.40 -3.71
N TYR A 69 1.93 13.22 -4.30
CA TYR A 69 0.94 12.74 -5.28
C TYR A 69 -0.24 11.97 -4.63
N PRO A 70 -1.49 12.40 -4.86
CA PRO A 70 -2.74 11.86 -4.30
C PRO A 70 -3.01 10.38 -4.56
N LEU A 71 -2.40 9.78 -5.58
CA LEU A 71 -2.42 8.35 -5.89
C LEU A 71 -2.08 7.44 -4.71
N ILE A 72 -1.15 7.92 -3.90
CA ILE A 72 -0.57 7.20 -2.78
C ILE A 72 -1.59 7.11 -1.63
N LYS A 73 -2.38 8.18 -1.44
CA LYS A 73 -3.53 8.19 -0.53
C LYS A 73 -4.61 7.21 -0.98
N PHE A 74 -4.71 6.95 -2.28
CA PHE A 74 -5.79 6.17 -2.88
C PHE A 74 -5.60 4.65 -2.79
N LEU A 75 -4.39 4.14 -3.02
CA LEU A 75 -4.11 2.71 -2.86
C LEU A 75 -4.18 2.24 -1.40
N PHE A 76 -4.21 3.18 -0.46
CA PHE A 76 -4.28 2.90 0.98
C PHE A 76 -5.23 3.89 1.67
N PRO A 77 -6.54 3.82 1.37
CA PRO A 77 -7.51 4.82 1.76
C PRO A 77 -7.68 4.92 3.28
N GLU A 78 -8.13 6.11 3.72
CA GLU A 78 -8.22 6.67 5.08
C GLU A 78 -9.05 5.88 6.12
N GLN A 79 -8.94 4.55 6.21
CA GLN A 79 -9.61 3.80 7.29
C GLN A 79 -9.00 4.05 8.69
N LEU A 80 -7.84 4.71 8.77
CA LEU A 80 -7.08 4.86 10.01
C LEU A 80 -6.54 6.30 10.14
N TYR A 81 -7.37 7.19 10.68
CA TYR A 81 -7.08 8.41 11.47
C TYR A 81 -5.90 9.35 11.11
N SER A 82 -5.32 9.32 9.91
CA SER A 82 -4.18 10.16 9.54
C SER A 82 -4.40 10.81 8.18
N SER A 83 -4.12 12.12 8.10
CA SER A 83 -4.21 12.94 6.88
C SER A 83 -2.98 12.82 5.97
N VAL A 84 -2.02 11.95 6.32
CA VAL A 84 -0.73 11.82 5.63
C VAL A 84 -0.74 10.58 4.71
N PRO A 85 -0.26 10.66 3.46
CA PRO A 85 -0.19 9.51 2.55
C PRO A 85 0.72 8.38 3.08
N ILE A 86 0.44 7.13 2.64
CA ILE A 86 1.35 6.00 2.83
C ILE A 86 2.26 5.85 1.62
N GLU A 87 3.53 6.18 1.74
CA GLU A 87 4.48 5.95 0.67
C GLU A 87 4.54 4.44 0.30
N PHE A 88 4.17 4.11 -0.95
CA PHE A 88 4.38 2.78 -1.54
C PHE A 88 5.87 2.61 -1.88
N TYR A 89 6.55 1.75 -1.12
CA TYR A 89 7.99 1.61 -1.22
C TYR A 89 8.39 0.83 -2.47
N SER A 90 9.45 1.29 -3.14
CA SER A 90 10.16 0.43 -4.08
C SER A 90 10.66 -0.83 -3.36
N LEU A 91 10.77 -1.94 -4.07
CA LEU A 91 11.19 -3.21 -3.48
C LEU A 91 12.58 -3.09 -2.84
N GLN A 92 13.46 -2.28 -3.43
CA GLN A 92 14.79 -2.02 -2.88
C GLN A 92 14.71 -1.27 -1.54
N ASN A 93 13.85 -0.25 -1.44
CA ASN A 93 13.65 0.48 -0.19
C ASN A 93 13.04 -0.42 0.87
N ALA A 94 12.05 -1.24 0.52
CA ALA A 94 11.45 -2.23 1.41
C ALA A 94 12.48 -3.22 1.99
N VAL A 95 13.35 -3.78 1.15
CA VAL A 95 14.44 -4.68 1.57
C VAL A 95 15.47 -3.95 2.45
N ASN A 96 15.84 -2.72 2.08
CA ASN A 96 16.78 -1.93 2.87
C ASN A 96 16.21 -1.64 4.27
N SER A 97 14.94 -1.23 4.35
CA SER A 97 14.25 -0.99 5.62
C SER A 97 14.18 -2.26 6.48
N TYR A 98 13.90 -3.42 5.87
CA TYR A 98 13.93 -4.70 6.58
C TYR A 98 15.31 -4.98 7.20
N LYS A 99 16.38 -4.80 6.43
CA LYS A 99 17.77 -4.98 6.91
C LYS A 99 18.11 -4.01 8.04
N SER A 100 17.76 -2.73 7.90
CA SER A 100 18.01 -1.71 8.91
C SER A 100 17.24 -1.97 10.22
N ILE A 101 16.00 -2.44 10.17
CA ILE A 101 15.23 -2.81 11.37
C ILE A 101 15.89 -4.00 12.09
N GLY A 102 16.33 -5.01 11.34
CA GLY A 102 17.04 -6.16 11.89
C GLY A 102 18.38 -5.81 12.54
N GLU A 103 19.07 -4.78 12.06
CA GLU A 103 20.32 -4.27 12.64
C GLU A 103 20.09 -3.38 13.87
N ALA A 104 18.99 -2.63 13.90
CA ALA A 104 18.67 -1.68 14.98
C ALA A 104 17.98 -2.34 16.19
N THR A 105 17.28 -3.46 15.99
CA THR A 105 16.60 -4.18 17.07
C THR A 105 17.61 -5.05 17.84
N ASN A 106 17.98 -4.63 19.05
CA ASN A 106 18.51 -5.59 20.02
C ASN A 106 17.38 -6.60 20.31
N TYR A 107 17.69 -7.89 20.15
CA TYR A 107 16.80 -9.06 20.11
C TYR A 107 15.72 -9.21 21.23
N ASP A 108 15.62 -8.27 22.18
CA ASP A 108 14.65 -8.28 23.29
C ASP A 108 13.41 -7.39 23.05
N ASP A 109 13.33 -6.66 21.92
CA ASP A 109 12.08 -5.98 21.54
C ASP A 109 11.07 -7.00 21.00
N VAL A 110 10.20 -7.48 21.90
CA VAL A 110 9.15 -8.52 21.72
C VAL A 110 8.15 -8.21 20.58
N TYR A 111 8.27 -7.04 19.95
CA TYR A 111 7.26 -6.42 19.11
C TYR A 111 7.51 -6.56 17.60
N TRP A 112 8.71 -6.95 17.17
CA TRP A 112 9.03 -7.13 15.75
C TRP A 112 9.12 -8.62 15.36
N ASN A 113 8.45 -8.99 14.27
CA ASN A 113 8.52 -10.34 13.70
C ASN A 113 9.50 -10.36 12.52
N GLN A 114 10.47 -11.27 12.54
CA GLN A 114 11.47 -11.44 11.48
C GLN A 114 10.88 -11.78 10.10
N LYS A 115 9.60 -12.11 10.01
CA LYS A 115 8.91 -12.32 8.72
C LYS A 115 8.12 -11.11 8.25
N TRP A 116 8.09 -10.02 9.01
CA TRP A 116 7.39 -8.82 8.57
C TRP A 116 8.19 -8.07 7.53
N PHE A 117 7.54 -7.79 6.42
CA PHE A 117 8.11 -7.10 5.29
C PHE A 117 7.31 -5.84 5.00
N LEU A 118 7.99 -4.69 5.07
CA LEU A 118 7.39 -3.37 4.89
C LEU A 118 7.07 -3.13 3.41
N ILE A 119 5.83 -2.84 3.06
CA ILE A 119 5.44 -2.46 1.70
C ILE A 119 5.06 -0.97 1.57
N GLY A 120 4.80 -0.31 2.69
CA GLY A 120 4.64 1.14 2.70
C GLY A 120 4.62 1.74 4.10
N GLN A 121 4.94 3.03 4.19
CA GLN A 121 5.06 3.76 5.44
C GLN A 121 4.42 5.14 5.38
N TYR A 122 3.75 5.53 6.46
CA TYR A 122 3.33 6.91 6.72
C TYR A 122 4.52 7.69 7.28
N GLU A 123 4.64 8.97 6.92
CA GLU A 123 5.79 9.82 7.27
C GLU A 123 6.19 9.84 8.75
N THR A 124 5.27 9.53 9.69
CA THR A 124 5.61 9.65 11.10
C THR A 124 5.47 8.41 11.96
N LYS A 125 4.51 7.48 11.77
CA LYS A 125 4.34 6.35 12.73
C LYS A 125 3.71 5.07 12.20
N ARG A 126 2.98 5.08 11.10
CA ARG A 126 2.25 3.89 10.65
C ARG A 126 2.94 3.19 9.50
N SER A 127 2.83 1.87 9.45
CA SER A 127 3.49 1.05 8.45
C SER A 127 2.61 -0.10 8.04
N LEU A 128 2.58 -0.38 6.73
CA LEU A 128 1.92 -1.55 6.17
C LEU A 128 2.93 -2.65 5.97
N TYR A 129 2.67 -3.78 6.63
CA TYR A 129 3.49 -4.97 6.58
C TYR A 129 2.73 -6.12 5.94
N ILE A 130 3.46 -6.94 5.21
CA ILE A 130 3.06 -8.29 4.83
C ILE A 130 3.95 -9.30 5.55
N VAL A 131 3.55 -10.58 5.56
CA VAL A 131 4.21 -11.65 6.31
C VAL A 131 4.82 -12.65 5.34
N GLY A 132 6.14 -12.78 5.38
CA GLY A 132 6.90 -13.76 4.63
C GLY A 132 6.53 -15.21 4.96
N ASP A 133 6.77 -16.09 3.99
CA ASP A 133 6.42 -17.52 3.96
C ASP A 133 4.93 -17.84 4.06
N LEU A 134 4.05 -16.83 4.01
CA LEU A 134 2.61 -17.01 3.88
C LEU A 134 2.18 -16.73 2.44
N ASN A 135 1.30 -17.58 1.90
CA ASN A 135 0.73 -17.38 0.56
C ASN A 135 -0.74 -17.86 0.56
N PRO A 136 -1.73 -16.95 0.45
CA PRO A 136 -1.58 -15.49 0.38
C PRO A 136 -1.03 -14.90 1.70
N SER A 137 -0.41 -13.73 1.60
CA SER A 137 0.12 -13.05 2.79
C SER A 137 -0.91 -12.05 3.33
N PRO A 138 -1.29 -12.12 4.63
CA PRO A 138 -2.11 -11.08 5.25
C PRO A 138 -1.41 -9.71 5.23
N VAL A 139 -2.21 -8.65 5.29
CA VAL A 139 -1.73 -7.27 5.41
C VAL A 139 -2.00 -6.79 6.83
N TYR A 140 -0.95 -6.28 7.47
CA TYR A 140 -0.96 -5.71 8.80
C TYR A 140 -0.68 -4.22 8.76
N LEU A 141 -1.34 -3.50 9.65
CA LEU A 141 -0.98 -2.15 10.00
C LEU A 141 -0.27 -2.18 11.36
N TRP A 142 0.88 -1.53 11.41
CA TRP A 142 1.62 -1.27 12.64
C TRP A 142 1.65 0.23 12.92
N ASP A 143 1.45 0.65 14.17
CA ASP A 143 1.53 2.05 14.60
C ASP A 143 2.65 2.21 15.64
N VAL A 144 3.79 2.75 15.22
CA VAL A 144 4.97 3.02 16.05
C VAL A 144 4.61 4.00 17.16
N GLY A 145 4.45 3.47 18.38
CA GLY A 145 4.13 4.25 19.58
C GLY A 145 2.76 3.95 20.17
N CYS A 146 1.93 3.15 19.51
CA CYS A 146 0.82 2.46 20.17
C CYS A 146 1.34 1.16 20.80
N LEU A 147 0.98 0.93 22.07
CA LEU A 147 1.29 -0.31 22.80
C LEU A 147 0.40 -1.49 22.38
N ASP A 148 -0.55 -1.26 21.46
CA ASP A 148 -1.46 -2.28 20.96
C ASP A 148 -0.82 -3.07 19.80
N ASP A 149 -1.15 -4.37 19.77
CA ASP A 149 -0.67 -5.34 18.79
C ASP A 149 -0.89 -4.89 17.34
N SER A 150 -0.05 -5.38 16.43
CA SER A 150 -0.24 -5.24 14.98
C SER A 150 -1.67 -5.58 14.58
N LEU A 151 -2.38 -4.66 13.92
CA LEU A 151 -3.74 -4.91 13.49
C LEU A 151 -3.73 -5.56 12.11
N ARG A 152 -4.24 -6.79 12.00
CA ARG A 152 -4.51 -7.38 10.69
C ARG A 152 -5.66 -6.61 10.03
N VAL A 153 -5.35 -5.88 8.97
CA VAL A 153 -6.31 -5.03 8.25
C VAL A 153 -6.88 -5.72 7.02
N TYR A 154 -6.12 -6.60 6.37
CA TYR A 154 -6.64 -7.39 5.24
C TYR A 154 -6.16 -8.84 5.31
N LYS A 155 -6.99 -9.76 4.81
CA LYS A 155 -6.61 -11.17 4.75
C LYS A 155 -5.57 -11.45 3.67
N SER A 156 -5.49 -10.60 2.65
CA SER A 156 -4.48 -10.65 1.59
C SER A 156 -4.37 -9.33 0.80
N LEU A 157 -3.35 -9.19 -0.07
CA LEU A 157 -3.28 -8.06 -0.99
C LEU A 157 -4.44 -8.08 -2.00
N THR A 158 -4.84 -9.25 -2.49
CA THR A 158 -6.03 -9.37 -3.36
C THR A 158 -7.26 -8.80 -2.68
N SER A 159 -7.48 -9.10 -1.39
CA SER A 159 -8.64 -8.56 -0.67
C SER A 159 -8.57 -7.04 -0.50
N MET A 160 -7.39 -6.49 -0.20
CA MET A 160 -7.18 -5.04 -0.09
C MET A 160 -7.47 -4.33 -1.41
N ILE A 161 -6.87 -4.81 -2.50
CA ILE A 161 -7.02 -4.21 -3.83
C ILE A 161 -8.45 -4.39 -4.35
N SER A 162 -9.12 -5.49 -4.05
CA SER A 162 -10.52 -5.71 -4.45
C SER A 162 -11.48 -4.74 -3.77
N VAL A 163 -11.26 -4.41 -2.49
CA VAL A 163 -12.05 -3.38 -1.80
C VAL A 163 -11.92 -2.04 -2.52
N ILE A 164 -10.68 -1.63 -2.82
CA ILE A 164 -10.41 -0.35 -3.49
C ILE A 164 -11.08 -0.36 -4.87
N ALA A 165 -10.89 -1.41 -5.67
CA ALA A 165 -11.46 -1.50 -7.00
C ALA A 165 -13.00 -1.46 -7.00
N GLU A 166 -13.68 -2.17 -6.09
CA GLU A 166 -15.15 -2.11 -5.99
C GLU A 166 -15.63 -0.71 -5.54
N CYS A 167 -14.90 -0.04 -4.65
CA CYS A 167 -15.17 1.36 -4.31
C CYS A 167 -15.03 2.30 -5.52
N CYS A 168 -14.05 2.07 -6.41
CA CYS A 168 -13.93 2.80 -7.67
C CYS A 168 -15.12 2.54 -8.60
N GLU A 169 -15.47 1.26 -8.80
CA GLU A 169 -16.57 0.80 -9.68
C GLU A 169 -17.92 1.41 -9.29
N LEU A 170 -18.16 1.55 -7.98
CA LEU A 170 -19.40 2.11 -7.43
C LEU A 170 -19.35 3.65 -7.27
N GLY A 171 -18.25 4.29 -7.69
CA GLY A 171 -18.07 5.74 -7.61
C GLY A 171 -18.08 6.27 -6.17
N LEU A 172 -17.52 5.50 -5.23
CA LEU A 172 -17.38 5.94 -3.84
C LEU A 172 -16.29 6.99 -3.69
N TYR A 173 -15.29 6.97 -4.55
CA TYR A 173 -14.22 7.95 -4.54
C TYR A 173 -14.57 9.18 -5.36
N GLN A 174 -14.25 10.35 -4.80
CA GLN A 174 -14.41 11.66 -5.40
C GLN A 174 -13.05 12.33 -5.54
N VAL A 175 -12.88 13.07 -6.63
CA VAL A 175 -11.73 13.94 -6.85
C VAL A 175 -12.11 15.34 -6.39
N ILE A 176 -11.50 15.83 -5.31
CA ILE A 176 -11.82 17.10 -4.68
C ILE A 176 -10.56 17.95 -4.48
N PRO A 177 -10.65 19.29 -4.46
CA PRO A 177 -9.48 20.13 -4.15
C PRO A 177 -8.89 19.82 -2.76
N ASP A 178 -7.57 19.74 -2.66
CA ASP A 178 -6.88 19.64 -1.37
C ASP A 178 -6.93 20.99 -0.67
N LYS A 179 -7.77 21.10 0.37
CA LYS A 179 -7.92 22.34 1.15
C LYS A 179 -6.65 22.73 1.93
N TYR A 180 -5.69 21.81 2.02
CA TYR A 180 -4.43 22.00 2.76
C TYR A 180 -3.19 21.90 1.84
N GLY A 181 -3.38 21.66 0.54
CA GLY A 181 -2.33 21.61 -0.48
C GLY A 181 -2.04 22.97 -1.12
N GLU A 182 -1.21 22.98 -2.18
CA GLU A 182 -0.99 24.16 -3.01
C GLU A 182 -2.26 24.51 -3.83
N GLU A 183 -2.33 25.74 -4.38
CA GLU A 183 -3.42 26.11 -5.29
C GLU A 183 -3.45 25.11 -6.47
N ASP A 184 -4.63 24.54 -6.74
CA ASP A 184 -4.92 23.51 -7.77
C ASP A 184 -4.59 22.04 -7.44
N ASP A 185 -4.10 21.72 -6.23
CA ASP A 185 -3.95 20.33 -5.81
C ASP A 185 -5.32 19.64 -5.67
N MET A 186 -5.46 18.44 -6.21
CA MET A 186 -6.69 17.65 -6.16
C MET A 186 -6.42 16.31 -5.48
N ILE A 187 -7.20 15.92 -4.48
CA ILE A 187 -7.09 14.62 -3.80
C ILE A 187 -8.23 13.69 -4.16
N ILE A 188 -7.94 12.38 -4.08
CA ILE A 188 -8.98 11.36 -4.13
C ILE A 188 -9.39 11.02 -2.70
N ARG A 189 -10.68 11.15 -2.40
CA ARG A 189 -11.25 10.80 -1.09
C ARG A 189 -12.52 10.00 -1.25
N ILE A 190 -12.81 9.17 -0.25
CA ILE A 190 -14.12 8.54 -0.17
C ILE A 190 -15.19 9.58 0.17
N ASP A 191 -16.33 9.47 -0.51
CA ASP A 191 -17.54 10.22 -0.18
C ASP A 191 -18.02 9.84 1.22
N GLU A 192 -18.05 10.81 2.14
CA GLU A 192 -18.42 10.60 3.55
C GLU A 192 -19.82 9.98 3.69
N ASP A 193 -20.74 10.31 2.79
CA ASP A 193 -22.11 9.78 2.78
C ASP A 193 -22.16 8.29 2.36
N LYS A 194 -21.04 7.75 1.82
CA LYS A 194 -20.93 6.36 1.34
C LYS A 194 -20.03 5.49 2.22
N LEU A 195 -19.57 5.99 3.38
CA LEU A 195 -18.71 5.23 4.30
C LEU A 195 -19.33 3.90 4.76
N GLU A 196 -20.65 3.83 4.95
CA GLU A 196 -21.29 2.56 5.33
C GLU A 196 -21.24 1.52 4.19
N ILE A 197 -21.33 1.95 2.93
CA ILE A 197 -21.20 1.06 1.76
C ILE A 197 -19.77 0.51 1.70
N GLU A 198 -18.76 1.35 1.95
CA GLU A 198 -17.36 0.91 2.00
C GLU A 198 -17.10 -0.10 3.11
N LYS A 199 -17.69 0.08 4.30
CA LYS A 199 -17.61 -0.92 5.38
C LYS A 199 -18.24 -2.26 4.98
N GLU A 200 -19.34 -2.24 4.21
CA GLU A 200 -19.95 -3.46 3.67
C GLU A 200 -19.04 -4.16 2.66
N ILE A 201 -18.44 -3.41 1.73
CA ILE A 201 -17.45 -3.91 0.77
C ILE A 201 -16.23 -4.50 1.50
N TYR A 202 -15.71 -3.77 2.49
CA TYR A 202 -14.61 -4.24 3.32
C TYR A 202 -14.95 -5.57 4.01
N ARG A 203 -16.14 -5.70 4.62
CA ARG A 203 -16.60 -6.95 5.24
C ARG A 203 -16.74 -8.07 4.22
N LYS A 204 -17.27 -7.79 3.02
CA LYS A 204 -17.40 -8.76 1.93
C LYS A 204 -16.06 -9.41 1.60
N TYR A 205 -15.01 -8.61 1.42
CA TYR A 205 -13.68 -9.14 1.05
C TYR A 205 -12.85 -9.65 2.22
N ASN A 206 -13.13 -9.25 3.46
CA ASN A 206 -12.36 -9.64 4.65
C ASN A 206 -13.08 -10.63 5.59
N SER A 207 -14.29 -11.08 5.22
CA SER A 207 -14.96 -12.22 5.86
C SER A 207 -14.27 -13.56 5.61
#